data_AF-A0A9R0VAU3-F1
#
_entry.id   AF-A0A9R0VAU3-F1
#
_cell.length_a   1.000
_cell.length_b   1.000
_cell.length_c   1.000
_cell.angle_alpha   90.00
_cell.angle_beta   90.00
_cell.angle_gamma   90.00
#
_symmetry.space_group_name_H-M   'P 1'
#
loop_
_entity.id
_entity.type
_entity.pdbx_description
1 polymer ?
#
loop_
_entity_poly.entity_id
_entity_poly.type
_entity_poly.pdbx_seq_one_letter_code
_entity_poly.pdbx_strand_id
1 'polypeptide(L)'
;MGYGMSRLHEGYSEPEGLNSDGSSSVEVNNDFSKLHNDIFHMTRLRSGPSESIRKSMDRVSVTRLLRGREVNSSGNGKFSPVDRAFVLGHYLPVDGPETVDTMDSRAYVSQFSADGSLFVAGFQGSHIRIYDVDKGWEIHKDIHARSLRWTISDAALSPDQRFLVS
;
A
#
# COMPACT_ATOMS: atom_id res chain seq x y z
N MET A 1 -17.10 -27.03 -41.94
CA MET A 1 -16.57 -26.80 -40.58
C MET A 1 -17.67 -26.20 -39.75
N GLY A 2 -18.17 -26.93 -38.75
CA GLY A 2 -19.23 -26.46 -37.87
C GLY A 2 -18.97 -27.00 -36.48
N TYR A 3 -18.91 -26.09 -35.51
CA TYR A 3 -19.03 -26.43 -34.10
C TYR A 3 -19.94 -25.37 -33.47
N GLY A 4 -21.20 -25.76 -33.26
CA GLY A 4 -22.04 -25.16 -32.24
C GLY A 4 -21.78 -25.89 -30.93
N MET A 5 -21.72 -25.16 -29.82
CA MET A 5 -21.78 -25.76 -28.49
C MET A 5 -22.86 -25.09 -27.66
N SER A 6 -23.73 -25.95 -27.16
CA SER A 6 -24.94 -25.71 -26.40
C SER A 6 -24.63 -25.19 -24.99
N ARG A 7 -25.55 -24.39 -24.44
CA ARG A 7 -25.63 -24.03 -23.03
C ARG A 7 -25.88 -25.27 -22.18
N LEU A 8 -25.23 -25.38 -21.04
CA LEU A 8 -25.67 -26.21 -19.93
C LEU A 8 -25.89 -25.32 -18.70
N HIS A 9 -27.12 -25.36 -18.21
CA HIS A 9 -27.57 -24.84 -16.93
C HIS A 9 -28.00 -26.05 -16.12
N GLU A 10 -27.27 -26.35 -15.05
CA GLU A 10 -27.60 -27.37 -14.05
C GLU A 10 -26.69 -27.02 -12.86
N GLY A 11 -27.14 -26.64 -11.67
CA GLY A 11 -28.36 -26.99 -10.97
C GLY A 11 -27.95 -27.70 -9.68
N TYR A 12 -27.46 -26.95 -8.68
CA TYR A 12 -27.27 -27.44 -7.32
C TYR A 12 -27.63 -26.35 -6.30
N SER A 13 -28.76 -26.55 -5.64
CA SER A 13 -29.17 -25.95 -4.35
C SER A 13 -29.16 -27.11 -3.36
N GLU A 14 -28.65 -27.03 -2.13
CA GLU A 14 -29.08 -26.29 -0.92
C GLU A 14 -28.06 -26.62 0.22
N PRO A 15 -28.19 -26.21 1.50
CA PRO A 15 -29.09 -25.24 2.13
C PRO A 15 -28.37 -24.12 2.92
N GLU A 16 -29.16 -23.11 3.27
CA GLU A 16 -28.80 -22.08 4.25
C GLU A 16 -28.48 -22.69 5.62
N GLY A 17 -27.27 -22.38 6.11
CA GLY A 17 -26.93 -22.43 7.53
C GLY A 17 -26.77 -21.01 8.02
N LEU A 18 -27.82 -20.45 8.61
CA LEU A 18 -27.77 -19.27 9.47
C LEU A 18 -26.77 -19.53 10.60
N ASN A 19 -25.64 -18.82 10.59
CA ASN A 19 -24.86 -18.56 11.79
C ASN A 19 -24.59 -17.06 11.85
N SER A 20 -25.37 -16.38 12.69
CA SER A 20 -25.06 -15.05 13.19
C SER A 20 -23.80 -15.13 14.05
N ASP A 21 -22.75 -14.41 13.67
CA ASP A 21 -21.81 -13.70 14.56
C ASP A 21 -20.57 -13.26 13.75
N GLY A 22 -20.78 -12.35 12.79
CA GLY A 22 -19.72 -11.70 12.03
C GLY A 22 -19.23 -10.38 12.64
N SER A 23 -19.86 -9.91 13.71
CA SER A 23 -19.54 -8.61 14.33
C SER A 23 -18.41 -8.72 15.36
N SER A 24 -18.36 -9.79 16.16
CA SER A 24 -17.36 -9.92 17.22
C SER A 24 -15.95 -10.16 16.68
N SER A 25 -15.81 -10.83 15.54
CA SER A 25 -14.51 -11.13 14.95
C SER A 25 -13.82 -9.89 14.37
N VAL A 26 -14.58 -8.93 13.82
CA VAL A 26 -14.04 -7.66 13.33
C VAL A 26 -13.64 -6.74 14.48
N GLU A 27 -14.47 -6.65 15.52
CA GLU A 27 -14.17 -5.87 16.73
C GLU A 27 -12.96 -6.42 17.48
N VAL A 28 -12.89 -7.74 17.68
CA VAL A 28 -11.76 -8.41 18.34
C VAL A 28 -10.47 -8.26 17.54
N ASN A 29 -10.52 -8.29 16.20
CA ASN A 29 -9.35 -8.06 15.37
C ASN A 29 -8.85 -6.61 15.46
N ASN A 30 -9.78 -5.65 15.55
CA ASN A 30 -9.44 -4.24 15.67
C ASN A 30 -8.91 -3.90 17.08
N ASP A 31 -9.46 -4.53 18.11
CA ASP A 31 -8.94 -4.41 19.48
C ASP A 31 -7.57 -5.09 19.62
N PHE A 32 -7.34 -6.22 18.94
CA PHE A 32 -6.05 -6.90 18.95
C PHE A 32 -4.98 -6.10 18.18
N SER A 33 -5.30 -5.53 17.02
CA SER A 33 -4.38 -4.68 16.27
C SER A 33 -4.05 -3.40 17.04
N LYS A 34 -5.06 -2.77 17.67
CA LYS A 34 -4.89 -1.60 18.53
C LYS A 34 -4.05 -1.91 19.76
N LEU A 35 -4.28 -3.04 20.43
CA LEU A 35 -3.48 -3.49 21.56
C LEU A 35 -2.03 -3.80 21.16
N HIS A 36 -1.82 -4.43 20.01
CA HIS A 36 -0.48 -4.67 19.48
C HIS A 36 0.26 -3.36 19.20
N ASN A 37 -0.43 -2.39 18.61
CA ASN A 37 0.10 -1.04 18.40
C ASN A 37 0.41 -0.36 19.74
N ASP A 38 -0.45 -0.46 20.75
CA ASP A 38 -0.22 0.11 22.08
C ASP A 38 1.00 -0.53 22.77
N ILE A 39 1.13 -1.86 22.74
CA ILE A 39 2.29 -2.56 23.28
C ILE A 39 3.56 -2.16 22.52
N PHE A 40 3.50 -2.08 21.19
CA PHE A 40 4.61 -1.62 20.37
C PHE A 40 5.00 -0.17 20.70
N HIS A 41 4.04 0.74 20.78
CA HIS A 41 4.26 2.14 21.12
C HIS A 41 4.81 2.29 22.54
N MET A 42 4.25 1.58 23.51
CA MET A 42 4.74 1.58 24.90
C MET A 42 6.14 1.01 25.03
N THR A 43 6.42 -0.08 24.30
CA THR A 43 7.75 -0.67 24.22
C THR A 43 8.71 0.32 23.56
N ARG A 44 8.35 0.92 22.43
CA ARG A 44 9.16 1.94 21.73
C ARG A 44 9.34 3.22 22.55
N LEU A 45 8.40 3.60 23.41
CA LEU A 45 8.53 4.74 24.30
C LEU A 45 9.47 4.44 25.48
N ARG A 46 9.38 3.24 26.06
CA ARG A 46 10.16 2.84 27.24
C ARG A 46 11.54 2.28 26.95
N SER A 47 11.70 1.60 25.82
CA SER A 47 12.96 1.01 25.35
C SER A 47 13.56 1.76 24.15
N GLY A 48 12.83 2.74 23.63
CA GLY A 48 13.36 3.62 22.61
C GLY A 48 14.49 4.49 23.17
N PRO A 49 15.42 4.90 22.30
CA PRO A 49 16.50 5.79 22.70
C PRO A 49 15.95 7.10 23.29
N SER A 50 16.67 7.68 24.25
CA SER A 50 16.34 9.00 24.83
C SER A 50 16.28 10.08 23.74
N GLU A 51 15.63 11.22 23.99
CA GLU A 51 15.56 12.31 23.01
C GLU A 51 16.92 12.72 22.45
N SER A 52 17.98 12.72 23.27
CA SER A 52 19.34 13.02 22.82
C SER A 52 19.88 11.97 21.84
N ILE A 53 19.58 10.69 22.06
CA ILE A 53 19.94 9.60 21.17
C ILE A 53 19.01 9.55 19.95
N ARG A 54 17.73 9.92 20.06
CA ARG A 54 16.82 10.09 18.91
C ARG A 54 17.31 11.21 17.99
N LYS A 55 17.71 12.35 18.55
CA LYS A 55 18.31 13.46 17.82
C LYS A 55 19.67 13.09 17.21
N SER A 56 20.39 12.16 17.83
CA SER A 56 21.58 11.52 17.24
C SER A 56 21.23 10.51 16.14
N MET A 57 20.14 9.76 16.28
CA MET A 57 19.63 8.81 15.28
C MET A 57 19.01 9.51 14.07
N ASP A 58 18.46 10.71 14.24
CA ASP A 58 18.14 11.63 13.14
C ASP A 58 19.39 12.00 12.31
N ARG A 59 20.60 11.81 12.86
CA ARG A 59 21.87 11.96 12.12
C ARG A 59 22.27 10.67 11.38
N VAL A 60 21.58 9.55 11.63
CA VAL A 60 21.83 8.26 10.98
C VAL A 60 21.02 8.21 9.68
N SER A 61 21.58 8.78 8.62
CA SER A 61 21.02 8.64 7.27
C SER A 61 21.35 7.26 6.70
N VAL A 62 20.41 6.66 5.96
CA VAL A 62 20.69 5.42 5.20
C VAL A 62 21.83 5.61 4.20
N THR A 63 22.00 6.81 3.63
CA THR A 63 23.15 7.12 2.76
C THR A 63 24.48 6.99 3.50
N ARG A 64 24.52 7.39 4.78
CA ARG A 64 25.69 7.26 5.66
C ARG A 64 25.94 5.79 6.01
N LEU A 65 24.89 5.02 6.27
CA LEU A 65 25.00 3.57 6.51
C LEU A 65 25.55 2.86 5.27
N LEU A 66 24.97 3.13 4.08
CA LEU A 66 25.42 2.58 2.80
C LEU A 66 26.90 2.92 2.53
N ARG A 67 27.28 4.19 2.68
CA ARG A 67 28.66 4.63 2.53
C ARG A 67 29.58 3.89 3.50
N GLY A 68 29.20 3.77 4.77
CA GLY A 68 29.97 3.03 5.78
C GLY A 68 30.16 1.56 5.43
N ARG A 69 29.16 0.91 4.82
CA ARG A 69 29.27 -0.45 4.29
C ARG A 69 30.23 -0.53 3.09
N GLU A 70 30.13 0.42 2.15
CA GLU A 70 30.99 0.46 0.95
C GLU A 70 32.46 0.66 1.28
N VAL A 71 32.77 1.52 2.25
CA VAL A 71 34.16 1.72 2.72
C VAL A 71 34.56 0.72 3.81
N ASN A 72 33.73 -0.31 4.06
CA ASN A 72 33.92 -1.32 5.10
C ASN A 72 34.32 -0.72 6.48
N SER A 73 33.68 0.36 6.91
CA SER A 73 34.03 1.06 8.16
C SER A 73 33.92 0.20 9.41
N SER A 74 33.10 -0.86 9.38
CA SER A 74 32.92 -1.81 10.48
C SER A 74 33.81 -3.06 10.39
N GLY A 75 34.61 -3.20 9.32
CA GLY A 75 35.45 -4.39 9.06
C GLY A 75 34.68 -5.63 8.57
N ASN A 76 33.37 -5.71 8.81
CA ASN A 76 32.54 -6.89 8.53
C ASN A 76 31.85 -6.88 7.16
N GLY A 77 31.96 -5.79 6.39
CA GLY A 77 31.39 -5.62 5.04
C GLY A 77 29.86 -5.66 4.97
N LYS A 78 29.19 -5.61 6.12
CA LYS A 78 27.76 -5.86 6.28
C LYS A 78 27.16 -4.84 7.25
N PHE A 79 25.85 -4.62 7.12
CA PHE A 79 25.08 -3.88 8.10
C PHE A 79 25.03 -4.65 9.42
N SER A 80 25.22 -3.93 10.53
CA SER A 80 25.02 -4.49 11.85
C SER A 80 23.53 -4.82 12.07
N PRO A 81 23.19 -5.68 13.04
CA PRO A 81 21.78 -5.93 13.38
C PRO A 81 21.01 -4.65 13.69
N VAL A 82 21.67 -3.65 14.30
CA VAL A 82 21.09 -2.34 14.61
C VAL A 82 20.81 -1.55 13.34
N ASP A 83 21.76 -1.50 12.40
CA ASP A 83 21.57 -0.82 11.10
C ASP A 83 20.42 -1.45 10.29
N ARG A 84 20.31 -2.79 10.33
CA ARG A 84 19.21 -3.52 9.68
C ARG A 84 17.87 -3.17 10.32
N ALA A 85 17.77 -3.22 11.65
CA ALA A 85 16.54 -2.86 12.35
C ALA A 85 16.13 -1.40 12.10
N PHE A 86 17.12 -0.49 12.06
CA PHE A 86 16.90 0.91 11.71
C PHE A 86 16.33 1.06 10.30
N VAL A 87 16.97 0.47 9.28
CA VAL A 87 16.48 0.54 7.89
C VAL A 87 15.10 -0.10 7.76
N LEU A 88 14.88 -1.27 8.36
CA LEU A 88 13.58 -1.95 8.31
C LEU A 88 12.47 -1.09 8.93
N GLY A 89 12.71 -0.49 10.10
CA GLY A 89 11.72 0.34 10.78
C GLY A 89 11.41 1.69 10.13
N HIS A 90 12.24 2.14 9.18
CA HIS A 90 12.03 3.41 8.47
C HIS A 90 11.44 3.26 7.07
N TYR A 91 11.65 2.13 6.39
CA TYR A 91 11.29 1.96 4.98
C TYR A 91 10.29 0.84 4.70
N LEU A 92 10.09 -0.08 5.64
CA LEU A 92 9.02 -1.06 5.50
C LEU A 92 7.72 -0.48 6.07
N PRO A 93 6.60 -0.61 5.34
CA PRO A 93 5.29 -0.43 5.95
C PRO A 93 5.19 -1.39 7.14
N VAL A 94 5.08 -0.82 8.34
CA VAL A 94 4.86 -1.57 9.58
C VAL A 94 3.38 -1.73 9.86
N ASP A 95 2.57 -0.80 9.36
CA ASP A 95 1.12 -0.82 9.45
C ASP A 95 0.53 -1.72 8.38
N GLY A 96 -0.61 -2.34 8.69
CA GLY A 96 -1.38 -3.14 7.74
C GLY A 96 -1.98 -2.29 6.62
N PRO A 97 -2.45 -2.92 5.53
CA PRO A 97 -3.14 -2.19 4.47
C PRO A 97 -4.42 -1.53 4.99
N GLU A 98 -4.62 -0.27 4.63
CA GLU A 98 -5.86 0.48 4.87
C GLU A 98 -6.71 0.54 3.61
N THR A 99 -8.03 0.45 3.76
CA THR A 99 -8.95 0.62 2.63
C THR A 99 -9.20 2.10 2.40
N VAL A 100 -8.71 2.60 1.27
CA VAL A 100 -8.82 4.00 0.86
C VAL A 100 -10.10 4.27 0.05
N ASP A 101 -10.48 3.35 -0.83
CA ASP A 101 -11.62 3.52 -1.74
C ASP A 101 -12.20 2.14 -2.10
N THR A 102 -13.49 2.13 -2.45
CA THR A 102 -14.19 0.93 -2.94
C THR A 102 -14.76 1.20 -4.31
N MET A 103 -14.41 0.35 -5.27
CA MET A 103 -14.83 0.44 -6.66
C MET A 103 -15.49 -0.86 -7.10
N ASP A 104 -16.49 -0.75 -7.98
CA ASP A 104 -17.16 -1.90 -8.60
C ASP A 104 -16.28 -2.62 -9.64
N SER A 105 -15.14 -2.02 -10.00
CA SER A 105 -14.19 -2.54 -10.98
C SER A 105 -12.80 -2.71 -10.39
N ARG A 106 -12.02 -3.63 -10.98
CA ARG A 106 -10.67 -3.97 -10.51
C ARG A 106 -9.65 -2.93 -10.98
N ALA A 107 -8.76 -2.51 -10.09
CA ALA A 107 -7.57 -1.75 -10.46
C ALA A 107 -6.52 -2.66 -11.10
N TYR A 108 -5.92 -2.23 -12.21
CA TYR A 108 -4.89 -2.98 -12.94
C TYR A 108 -3.53 -2.29 -12.94
N VAL A 109 -3.53 -0.96 -12.93
CA VAL A 109 -2.31 -0.17 -12.90
C VAL A 109 -2.44 0.96 -11.90
N SER A 110 -1.31 1.34 -11.31
CA SER A 110 -1.26 2.52 -10.47
C SER A 110 0.14 3.13 -10.45
N GLN A 111 0.20 4.43 -10.19
CA GLN A 111 1.44 5.19 -10.15
C GLN A 111 1.28 6.40 -9.22
N PHE A 112 2.33 6.70 -8.45
CA PHE A 112 2.46 7.96 -7.74
C PHE A 112 3.06 9.04 -8.63
N SER A 113 2.66 10.30 -8.42
CA SER A 113 3.38 11.44 -8.97
C SER A 113 4.81 11.50 -8.43
N ALA A 114 5.70 12.21 -9.13
CA ALA A 114 7.11 12.28 -8.77
C ALA A 114 7.38 12.91 -7.38
N ASP A 115 6.48 13.77 -6.92
CA ASP A 115 6.47 14.38 -5.59
C ASP A 115 5.65 13.58 -4.55
N GLY A 116 4.90 12.57 -4.98
CA GLY A 116 4.06 11.73 -4.13
C GLY A 116 2.72 12.33 -3.69
N SER A 117 2.38 13.55 -4.14
CA SER A 117 1.13 14.23 -3.76
C SER A 117 -0.12 13.64 -4.40
N LEU A 118 0.03 12.99 -5.56
CA LEU A 118 -1.06 12.35 -6.29
C LEU A 118 -0.81 10.85 -6.45
N PHE A 119 -1.88 10.09 -6.33
CA PHE A 119 -1.92 8.67 -6.66
C PHE A 119 -2.89 8.45 -7.81
N VAL A 120 -2.42 7.87 -8.91
CA VAL A 120 -3.22 7.57 -10.10
C VAL A 120 -3.47 6.08 -10.15
N ALA A 121 -4.72 5.66 -10.35
CA ALA A 121 -5.12 4.27 -10.52
C ALA A 121 -5.99 4.08 -11.76
N GLY A 122 -5.63 3.11 -12.60
CA GLY A 122 -6.36 2.70 -13.80
C GLY A 122 -7.14 1.42 -13.55
N PHE A 123 -8.41 1.42 -13.95
CA PHE A 123 -9.37 0.36 -13.65
C PHE A 123 -9.88 -0.35 -14.91
N GLN A 124 -10.47 -1.52 -14.69
CA GLN A 124 -11.33 -2.15 -15.68
C GLN A 124 -12.54 -1.26 -15.99
N GLY A 125 -12.98 -1.25 -17.25
CA GLY A 125 -14.10 -0.40 -17.67
C GLY A 125 -13.71 1.05 -18.00
N SER A 126 -12.42 1.29 -18.28
CA SER A 126 -11.91 2.55 -18.83
C SER A 126 -11.97 3.74 -17.87
N HIS A 127 -11.95 3.49 -16.56
CA HIS A 127 -11.85 4.54 -15.54
C HIS A 127 -10.40 4.73 -15.10
N ILE A 128 -10.01 5.99 -14.91
CA ILE A 128 -8.78 6.38 -14.24
C ILE A 128 -9.15 7.33 -13.11
N ARG A 129 -8.83 6.97 -11.87
CA ARG A 129 -9.00 7.87 -10.71
C ARG A 129 -7.66 8.45 -10.31
N ILE A 130 -7.69 9.72 -9.92
CA ILE A 130 -6.58 10.45 -9.34
C ILE A 130 -7.01 10.80 -7.91
N TYR A 131 -6.22 10.37 -6.94
CA TYR A 131 -6.40 10.61 -5.52
C TYR A 131 -5.38 11.63 -5.04
N ASP A 132 -5.79 12.52 -4.15
CA ASP A 132 -4.93 13.49 -3.49
C ASP A 132 -4.44 12.89 -2.16
N VAL A 133 -3.15 12.51 -2.11
CA VAL A 133 -2.55 11.81 -0.97
C VAL A 133 -2.49 12.73 0.25
N ASP A 134 -2.19 14.01 0.03
CA ASP A 134 -2.05 15.01 1.09
C ASP A 134 -3.40 15.41 1.70
N LYS A 135 -4.49 15.29 0.92
CA LYS A 135 -5.87 15.50 1.39
C LYS A 135 -6.57 14.23 1.84
N GLY A 136 -5.83 13.27 2.40
CA GLY A 136 -6.43 12.07 2.98
C GLY A 136 -7.09 11.18 1.93
N TRP A 137 -6.48 11.08 0.74
CA TRP A 137 -6.91 10.23 -0.36
C TRP A 137 -8.24 10.63 -1.02
N GLU A 138 -8.64 11.89 -0.94
CA GLU A 138 -9.80 12.39 -1.65
C GLU A 138 -9.66 12.22 -3.17
N ILE A 139 -10.76 11.90 -3.86
CA ILE A 139 -10.77 11.79 -5.31
C ILE A 139 -10.58 13.19 -5.90
N HIS A 140 -9.39 13.47 -6.40
CA HIS A 140 -9.07 14.68 -7.14
C HIS A 140 -9.77 14.70 -8.50
N LYS A 141 -9.80 13.55 -9.19
CA LYS A 141 -10.43 13.44 -10.52
C LYS A 141 -10.81 12.00 -10.86
N ASP A 142 -11.95 11.81 -11.51
CA ASP A 142 -12.35 10.56 -12.16
C ASP A 142 -12.45 10.80 -13.67
N ILE A 143 -11.64 10.07 -14.44
CA ILE A 143 -11.49 10.23 -15.89
C ILE A 143 -12.01 8.98 -16.58
N HIS A 144 -12.98 9.16 -17.46
CA HIS A 144 -13.41 8.11 -18.36
C HIS A 144 -12.58 8.15 -19.66
N ALA A 145 -11.71 7.17 -19.84
CA ALA A 145 -10.85 7.02 -21.00
C ALA A 145 -11.69 6.56 -22.21
N ARG A 146 -11.59 7.32 -23.31
CA ARG A 146 -12.36 7.05 -24.53
C ARG A 146 -11.72 5.93 -25.35
N SER A 147 -12.55 5.23 -26.14
CA SER A 147 -12.11 4.20 -27.10
C SER A 147 -11.44 2.95 -26.50
N LEU A 148 -11.65 2.70 -25.21
CA LEU A 148 -11.18 1.49 -24.52
C LEU A 148 -12.37 0.58 -24.18
N ARG A 149 -12.24 -0.72 -24.44
CA ARG A 149 -13.30 -1.72 -24.22
C ARG A 149 -13.04 -2.66 -23.04
N TRP A 150 -11.83 -2.67 -22.48
CA TRP A 150 -11.42 -3.67 -21.48
C TRP A 150 -10.85 -3.03 -20.22
N THR A 151 -9.58 -2.64 -20.22
CA THR A 151 -8.90 -2.09 -19.03
C THR A 151 -7.87 -1.08 -19.45
N ILE A 152 -7.59 -0.16 -18.54
CA ILE A 152 -6.35 0.60 -18.56
C ILE A 152 -5.20 -0.37 -18.26
N SER A 153 -4.28 -0.51 -19.21
CA SER A 153 -3.14 -1.44 -19.10
C SER A 153 -1.86 -0.74 -18.68
N ASP A 154 -1.80 0.57 -18.86
CA ASP A 154 -0.70 1.44 -18.43
C ASP A 154 -1.22 2.86 -18.24
N ALA A 155 -0.59 3.64 -17.37
CA ALA A 155 -0.87 5.05 -17.20
C ALA A 155 0.39 5.77 -16.70
N ALA A 156 0.71 6.91 -17.30
CA ALA A 156 1.84 7.73 -16.90
C ALA A 156 1.44 9.20 -16.72
N LEU A 157 1.80 9.75 -15.56
CA LEU A 157 1.62 11.17 -15.25
C LEU A 157 2.91 11.94 -15.58
N SER A 158 2.80 13.07 -16.25
CA SER A 158 3.95 13.92 -16.54
C SER A 158 4.56 14.48 -15.24
N PRO A 159 5.87 14.78 -15.18
CA PRO A 159 6.51 15.30 -13.97
C PRO A 159 5.93 16.63 -13.48
N ASP A 160 5.37 17.43 -14.40
CA ASP A 160 4.66 18.68 -14.09
C ASP A 160 3.16 18.47 -13.78
N GLN A 161 2.70 17.21 -13.78
CA GLN A 161 1.34 16.76 -13.46
C GLN A 161 0.23 17.35 -14.34
N ARG A 162 0.60 17.93 -15.50
CA ARG A 162 -0.36 18.54 -16.42
C ARG A 162 -0.92 17.58 -17.46
N PHE A 163 -0.18 16.51 -17.76
CA PHE A 163 -0.53 15.55 -18.78
C PHE A 163 -0.57 14.15 -18.20
N LEU A 164 -1.60 13.41 -18.59
CA LEU A 164 -1.76 12.00 -18.30
C LEU A 164 -1.88 11.27 -19.64
N VAL A 165 -1.10 10.21 -19.81
CA VAL A 165 -1.20 9.29 -20.95
C VAL A 165 -1.60 7.91 -20.44
N SER A 166 -2.44 7.20 -21.20
CA SER A 166 -2.90 5.84 -20.93
C SER A 166 -3.16 5.07 -22.22
#